data_AF-A0A1X2HHF7-F1
#
_entry.id   AF-A0A1X2HHF7-F1
#
_cell.length_a   1.000
_cell.length_b   1.000
_cell.length_c   1.000
_cell.angle_alpha   90.00
_cell.angle_beta   90.00
_cell.angle_gamma   90.00
#
_symmetry.space_group_name_H-M   'P 1'
#
loop_
_entity.id
_entity.type
_entity.pdbx_description
1 polymer ?
#
loop_
_entity_poly.entity_id
_entity_poly.type
_entity_poly.pdbx_seq_one_letter_code
_entity_poly.pdbx_strand_id
1 'polypeptide(L)'
;MAPLDSLPLAARQLLALYLSPADLDSLALSSKACQSAYNNNAIWKSKAANDFGDLFLVYQLFHSATALTLAPDLDAKYTTEPGNWRHYYLKREQSIDNADNDALVDQANKEFLEAQEYLKSFQEGGNIQVLGNVASKMMWILDLCPAHAGCYYILGFILFVLNHLEEALVLLEMGKNVDPEFGPIGGMEREIQNILSGYRGTKDEAPLMEGESLSRQLKAVLLELFQSFDKDRDGALRPEELDAFIYATNGLHPPEPFLRQMGQKFGSNAQGWLTQDGFLGFYLEQTLDDPSETRNDLGVHGYDPYSLNKKMEE
;
A
#
# COMPACT_ATOMS: atom_id res chain seq x y z
N MET A 1 -46.20 0.33 21.96
CA MET A 1 -44.94 0.63 21.24
C MET A 1 -43.94 1.16 22.25
N ALA A 2 -42.70 0.66 22.23
CA ALA A 2 -41.63 1.26 23.03
C ALA A 2 -41.30 2.67 22.47
N PRO A 3 -41.08 3.69 23.31
CA PRO A 3 -40.75 5.03 22.82
C PRO A 3 -39.40 5.01 22.09
N LEU A 4 -39.26 5.78 21.01
CA LEU A 4 -37.99 5.91 20.25
C LEU A 4 -36.80 6.28 21.15
N ASP A 5 -37.06 7.05 22.21
CA ASP A 5 -36.04 7.45 23.20
C ASP A 5 -35.49 6.27 24.03
N SER A 6 -36.17 5.11 24.02
CA SER A 6 -35.70 3.89 24.70
C SER A 6 -34.76 3.04 23.86
N LEU A 7 -34.54 3.39 22.59
CA LEU A 7 -33.63 2.65 21.73
C LEU A 7 -32.16 2.80 22.19
N PRO A 8 -31.39 1.70 22.18
CA PRO A 8 -29.94 1.76 22.42
C PRO A 8 -29.25 2.75 21.48
N LEU A 9 -28.15 3.36 21.94
CA LEU A 9 -27.40 4.34 21.15
C LEU A 9 -26.96 3.76 19.81
N ALA A 10 -26.46 2.52 19.79
CA ALA A 10 -26.05 1.83 18.57
C ALA A 10 -27.20 1.69 17.56
N ALA A 11 -28.41 1.36 18.02
CA ALA A 11 -29.58 1.25 17.13
C ALA A 11 -29.94 2.62 16.54
N ARG A 12 -29.83 3.70 17.32
CA ARG A 12 -30.08 5.07 16.82
C ARG A 12 -29.02 5.52 15.81
N GLN A 13 -27.76 5.16 16.02
CA GLN A 13 -26.68 5.44 15.07
C GLN A 13 -26.88 4.68 13.76
N LEU A 14 -27.27 3.41 13.82
CA LEU A 14 -27.61 2.63 12.63
C LEU A 14 -28.81 3.23 11.88
N LEU A 15 -29.87 3.63 12.58
CA LEU A 15 -31.00 4.33 11.95
C LEU A 15 -30.53 5.60 11.24
N ALA A 16 -29.67 6.39 11.88
CA ALA A 16 -29.13 7.60 11.28
C ALA A 16 -28.25 7.33 10.04
N LEU A 17 -27.59 6.16 9.99
CA LEU A 17 -26.78 5.75 8.85
C LEU A 17 -27.65 5.40 7.63
N TYR A 18 -28.76 4.67 7.83
CA TYR A 18 -29.56 4.12 6.74
C TYR A 18 -30.76 4.98 6.29
N LEU A 19 -31.19 5.95 7.09
CA LEU A 19 -32.28 6.85 6.71
C LEU A 19 -31.83 7.90 5.70
N SER A 20 -32.75 8.31 4.82
CA SER A 20 -32.56 9.51 4.00
C SER A 20 -32.43 10.75 4.90
N PRO A 21 -31.80 11.83 4.45
CA PRO A 21 -31.70 13.04 5.26
C PRO A 21 -33.06 13.63 5.64
N ALA A 22 -34.07 13.53 4.77
CA ALA A 22 -35.43 13.99 5.04
C ALA A 22 -36.13 13.14 6.12
N ASP A 23 -35.97 11.82 6.06
CA ASP A 23 -36.51 10.92 7.08
C ASP A 23 -35.80 11.10 8.42
N LEU A 24 -34.48 11.30 8.38
CA LEU A 24 -33.68 11.53 9.58
C LEU A 24 -34.04 12.87 10.25
N ASP A 25 -34.30 13.92 9.48
CA ASP A 25 -34.80 15.20 10.01
C ASP A 25 -36.18 15.03 10.65
N SER A 26 -37.10 14.34 9.96
CA SER A 26 -38.44 14.03 10.49
C SER A 26 -38.38 13.22 11.79
N LEU A 27 -37.47 12.25 11.86
CA LEU A 27 -37.23 11.46 13.06
C LEU A 27 -36.63 12.30 14.19
N ALA A 28 -35.68 13.20 13.88
CA ALA A 28 -35.07 14.11 14.83
C ALA A 28 -36.07 15.11 15.43
N LEU A 29 -37.04 15.57 14.65
CA LEU A 29 -38.14 16.41 15.14
C LEU A 29 -39.08 15.67 16.11
N SER A 30 -39.14 14.35 15.99
CA SER A 30 -40.05 13.49 16.76
C SER A 30 -39.42 12.90 18.04
N SER A 31 -38.09 12.95 18.20
CA SER A 31 -37.37 12.35 19.33
C SER A 31 -36.11 13.14 19.69
N LYS A 32 -35.96 13.52 20.96
CA LYS A 32 -34.74 14.18 21.48
C LYS A 32 -33.52 13.26 21.35
N ALA A 33 -33.71 11.95 21.54
CA ALA A 33 -32.65 10.96 21.41
C ALA A 33 -32.13 10.87 19.96
N CYS A 34 -33.01 11.01 18.97
CA CYS A 34 -32.65 11.07 17.55
C CYS A 34 -32.10 12.44 17.14
N GLN A 35 -32.57 13.53 17.75
CA GLN A 35 -32.02 14.87 17.53
C GLN A 35 -30.53 14.98 17.89
N SER A 36 -30.10 14.30 18.96
CA SER A 36 -28.68 14.21 19.32
C SER A 36 -27.86 13.51 18.24
N ALA A 37 -28.38 12.41 17.67
CA ALA A 37 -27.72 11.71 16.56
C ALA A 37 -27.67 12.59 15.30
N TYR A 38 -28.76 13.28 14.98
CA TYR A 38 -28.84 14.19 13.84
C TYR A 38 -27.86 15.37 13.91
N ASN A 39 -27.59 15.89 15.10
CA ASN A 39 -26.61 16.96 15.30
C ASN A 39 -25.17 16.44 15.48
N ASN A 40 -24.96 15.13 15.47
CA ASN A 40 -23.64 14.55 15.65
C ASN A 40 -22.87 14.52 14.32
N ASN A 41 -21.83 15.36 14.23
CA ASN A 41 -20.99 15.48 13.04
C ASN A 41 -20.32 14.14 12.63
N ALA A 42 -19.95 13.29 13.60
CA ALA A 42 -19.32 12.00 13.32
C ALA A 42 -20.28 11.02 12.62
N ILE A 43 -21.58 11.09 12.92
CA ILE A 43 -22.58 10.25 12.24
C ILE A 43 -22.71 10.65 10.78
N TRP A 44 -22.71 11.95 10.48
CA TRP A 44 -22.71 12.43 9.10
C TRP A 44 -21.43 12.10 8.34
N LYS A 45 -20.27 12.10 9.02
CA LYS A 45 -19.02 11.60 8.43
C LYS A 45 -19.15 10.13 8.05
N SER A 46 -19.59 9.28 8.98
CA SER A 46 -19.81 7.85 8.70
C SER A 46 -20.84 7.62 7.61
N LYS A 47 -21.91 8.41 7.57
CA LYS A 47 -22.92 8.36 6.51
C LYS A 47 -22.35 8.78 5.16
N ALA A 48 -21.57 9.85 5.10
CA ALA A 48 -20.88 10.26 3.88
C ALA A 48 -19.90 9.18 3.38
N ALA A 49 -19.12 8.57 4.27
CA ALA A 49 -18.21 7.49 3.91
C ALA A 49 -18.97 6.24 3.42
N ASN A 50 -20.11 5.91 4.04
CA ASN A 50 -20.95 4.78 3.65
C ASN A 50 -21.60 4.99 2.27
N ASP A 51 -22.13 6.18 2.02
CA ASP A 51 -22.94 6.45 0.82
C ASP A 51 -22.07 6.93 -0.37
N PHE A 52 -20.95 7.61 -0.09
CA PHE A 52 -20.08 8.24 -1.10
C PHE A 52 -18.64 7.72 -1.09
N GLY A 53 -18.31 6.71 -0.28
CA GLY A 53 -16.94 6.24 -0.09
C GLY A 53 -16.10 7.21 0.76
N ASP A 54 -15.09 6.70 1.46
CA ASP A 54 -14.16 7.54 2.25
C ASP A 54 -13.00 8.07 1.38
N LEU A 55 -13.33 8.96 0.45
CA LEU A 55 -12.34 9.55 -0.47
C LEU A 55 -11.28 10.39 0.23
N PHE A 56 -11.58 10.92 1.42
CA PHE A 56 -10.58 11.61 2.24
C PHE A 56 -9.52 10.61 2.70
N LEU A 57 -9.93 9.45 3.23
CA LEU A 57 -8.99 8.40 3.59
C LEU A 57 -8.20 7.91 2.36
N VAL A 58 -8.87 7.61 1.24
CA VAL A 58 -8.21 7.16 0.00
C VAL A 58 -7.15 8.17 -0.46
N TYR A 59 -7.50 9.45 -0.49
CA TYR A 59 -6.57 10.51 -0.87
C TYR A 59 -5.41 10.62 0.11
N GLN A 60 -5.67 10.60 1.43
CA GLN A 60 -4.63 10.70 2.45
C GLN A 60 -3.65 9.52 2.39
N LEU A 61 -4.14 8.29 2.20
CA LEU A 61 -3.27 7.11 2.02
C LEU A 61 -2.30 7.33 0.85
N PHE A 62 -2.79 7.79 -0.30
CA PHE A 62 -1.94 8.06 -1.45
C PHE A 62 -0.98 9.23 -1.26
N HIS A 63 -1.49 10.35 -0.73
CA HIS A 63 -0.72 11.58 -0.56
C HIS A 63 0.40 11.41 0.48
N SER A 64 0.15 10.62 1.53
CA SER A 64 1.14 10.39 2.59
C SER A 64 2.12 9.26 2.27
N ALA A 65 1.64 8.18 1.62
CA ALA A 65 2.50 7.05 1.31
C ALA A 65 3.39 7.33 0.10
N THR A 66 2.85 8.01 -0.93
CA THR A 66 3.54 8.09 -2.23
C THR A 66 4.11 9.48 -2.52
N ALA A 67 5.18 9.52 -3.32
CA ALA A 67 5.69 10.75 -3.92
C ALA A 67 5.01 11.10 -5.26
N LEU A 68 3.86 10.47 -5.58
CA LEU A 68 3.17 10.70 -6.85
C LEU A 68 2.53 12.09 -6.87
N THR A 69 2.62 12.76 -8.02
CA THR A 69 1.85 13.99 -8.25
C THR A 69 0.45 13.62 -8.71
N LEU A 70 -0.55 13.96 -7.90
CA LEU A 70 -1.97 13.78 -8.21
C LEU A 70 -2.54 15.03 -8.92
N ALA A 71 -3.74 14.89 -9.49
CA ALA A 71 -4.44 16.01 -10.13
C ALA A 71 -4.71 17.15 -9.12
N PRO A 72 -4.43 18.43 -9.46
CA PRO A 72 -4.52 19.54 -8.51
C PRO A 72 -5.92 19.78 -7.92
N ASP A 73 -6.98 19.35 -8.61
CA ASP A 73 -8.35 19.50 -8.10
C ASP A 73 -8.66 18.50 -6.97
N LEU A 74 -7.93 17.38 -6.89
CA LEU A 74 -8.05 16.42 -5.78
C LEU A 74 -7.51 17.02 -4.49
N ASP A 75 -6.36 17.68 -4.53
CA ASP A 75 -5.77 18.38 -3.38
C ASP A 75 -6.77 19.39 -2.80
N ALA A 76 -7.38 20.21 -3.65
CA ALA A 76 -8.36 21.20 -3.23
C ALA A 76 -9.63 20.59 -2.58
N LYS A 77 -9.98 19.34 -2.96
CA LYS A 77 -11.18 18.65 -2.48
C LYS A 77 -10.94 17.82 -1.21
N TYR A 78 -9.82 17.09 -1.14
CA TYR A 78 -9.66 15.99 -0.18
C TYR A 78 -8.50 16.17 0.81
N THR A 79 -7.71 17.24 0.70
CA THR A 79 -6.64 17.51 1.68
C THR A 79 -7.19 17.82 3.08
N THR A 80 -8.34 18.50 3.17
CA THR A 80 -8.92 18.94 4.45
C THR A 80 -10.35 18.46 4.57
N GLU A 81 -10.63 17.71 5.65
CA GLU A 81 -11.98 17.26 5.94
C GLU A 81 -12.96 18.43 6.21
N PRO A 82 -14.25 18.28 5.87
CA PRO A 82 -15.28 19.26 6.20
C PRO A 82 -15.43 19.45 7.72
N GLY A 83 -15.45 20.71 8.17
CA GLY A 83 -15.81 21.03 9.55
C GLY A 83 -17.29 20.74 9.88
N ASN A 84 -18.15 20.67 8.86
CA ASN A 84 -19.57 20.35 8.98
C ASN A 84 -19.96 19.28 7.94
N TRP A 85 -19.94 18.02 8.37
CA TRP A 85 -20.22 16.86 7.52
C TRP A 85 -21.68 16.78 7.08
N ARG A 86 -22.62 17.30 7.87
CA ARG A 86 -24.03 17.37 7.44
C ARG A 86 -24.20 18.26 6.22
N HIS A 87 -23.61 19.47 6.27
CA HIS A 87 -23.67 20.38 5.14
C HIS A 87 -22.97 19.80 3.90
N TYR A 88 -21.81 19.18 4.09
CA TYR A 88 -21.10 18.47 3.03
C TYR A 88 -21.97 17.38 2.40
N TYR A 89 -22.57 16.50 3.22
CA TYR A 89 -23.41 15.40 2.77
C TYR A 89 -24.58 15.91 1.92
N LEU A 90 -25.35 16.86 2.45
CA LEU A 90 -26.53 17.40 1.75
C LEU A 90 -26.16 18.06 0.42
N LYS A 91 -25.03 18.78 0.37
CA LYS A 91 -24.53 19.38 -0.86
C LYS A 91 -24.13 18.31 -1.89
N ARG A 92 -23.51 17.22 -1.43
CA ARG A 92 -23.09 16.11 -2.29
C ARG A 92 -24.28 15.35 -2.85
N GLU A 93 -25.23 14.98 -2.00
CA GLU A 93 -26.49 14.33 -2.39
C GLU A 93 -27.23 15.15 -3.45
N GLN A 94 -27.40 16.45 -3.21
CA GLN A 94 -28.02 17.36 -4.18
C GLN A 94 -27.24 17.42 -5.51
N SER A 95 -25.91 17.33 -5.48
CA SER A 95 -25.10 17.33 -6.70
C SER A 95 -25.30 16.06 -7.52
N ILE A 96 -25.52 14.92 -6.86
CA ILE A 96 -25.76 13.62 -7.51
C ILE A 96 -27.17 13.59 -8.10
N ASP A 97 -28.19 14.06 -7.36
CA ASP A 97 -29.58 14.08 -7.84
C ASP A 97 -29.79 14.95 -9.09
N ASN A 98 -28.97 16.00 -9.26
CA ASN A 98 -29.03 16.88 -10.42
C ASN A 98 -28.24 16.37 -11.63
N ALA A 99 -27.46 15.29 -11.46
CA ALA A 99 -26.62 14.76 -12.51
C ALA A 99 -27.34 13.67 -13.33
N ASP A 100 -26.98 13.56 -14.60
CA ASP A 100 -27.38 12.42 -15.44
C ASP A 100 -26.52 11.21 -15.04
N ASN A 101 -27.01 10.45 -14.05
CA ASN A 101 -26.28 9.33 -13.47
C ASN A 101 -25.87 8.27 -14.50
N ASP A 102 -26.73 7.97 -15.47
CA ASP A 102 -26.43 6.96 -16.50
C ASP A 102 -25.25 7.41 -17.37
N ALA A 103 -25.26 8.68 -17.83
CA ALA A 103 -24.17 9.24 -18.61
C ALA A 103 -22.85 9.32 -17.82
N LEU A 104 -22.91 9.62 -16.52
CA LEU A 104 -21.74 9.64 -15.65
C LEU A 104 -21.16 8.25 -15.42
N VAL A 105 -22.00 7.24 -15.21
CA VAL A 105 -21.57 5.84 -15.05
C VAL A 105 -20.92 5.33 -16.34
N ASP A 106 -21.50 5.63 -17.50
CA ASP A 106 -20.92 5.27 -18.80
C ASP A 106 -19.55 5.94 -19.02
N GLN A 107 -19.42 7.22 -18.66
CA GLN A 107 -18.15 7.92 -18.72
C GLN A 107 -17.13 7.32 -17.75
N ALA A 108 -17.53 7.00 -16.51
CA ALA A 108 -16.67 6.36 -15.53
C ALA A 108 -16.14 5.01 -16.03
N ASN A 109 -16.99 4.18 -16.62
CA ASN A 109 -16.59 2.89 -17.20
C ASN A 109 -15.60 3.07 -18.35
N LYS A 110 -15.83 4.07 -19.22
CA LYS A 110 -14.90 4.38 -20.32
C LYS A 110 -13.54 4.83 -19.79
N GLU A 111 -13.52 5.75 -18.85
CA GLU A 111 -12.29 6.25 -18.21
C GLU A 111 -11.55 5.14 -17.46
N PHE A 112 -12.28 4.19 -16.85
CA PHE A 112 -11.71 3.02 -16.21
C PHE A 112 -10.96 2.14 -17.21
N LEU A 113 -11.58 1.82 -18.34
CA LEU A 113 -10.95 1.01 -19.41
C LEU A 113 -9.72 1.73 -19.99
N GLU A 114 -9.81 3.04 -20.23
CA GLU A 114 -8.67 3.83 -20.69
C GLU A 114 -7.52 3.83 -19.68
N ALA A 115 -7.83 3.94 -18.38
CA ALA A 115 -6.82 3.87 -17.32
C ALA A 115 -6.13 2.49 -17.24
N GLN A 116 -6.87 1.41 -17.48
CA GLN A 116 -6.29 0.06 -17.57
C GLN A 116 -5.31 -0.07 -18.75
N GLU A 117 -5.64 0.50 -19.91
CA GLU A 117 -4.70 0.53 -21.04
C GLU A 117 -3.46 1.39 -20.73
N TYR A 118 -3.62 2.52 -20.03
CA TYR A 118 -2.47 3.32 -19.59
C TYR A 118 -1.55 2.56 -18.64
N LEU A 119 -2.09 1.74 -17.73
CA LEU A 119 -1.26 0.91 -16.85
C LEU A 119 -0.37 -0.08 -17.61
N LYS A 120 -0.82 -0.59 -18.77
CA LYS A 120 0.03 -1.45 -19.61
C LYS A 120 1.27 -0.70 -20.12
N SER A 121 1.12 0.58 -20.47
CA SER A 121 2.26 1.41 -20.88
C SER A 121 3.28 1.63 -19.76
N PHE A 122 2.85 1.62 -18.49
CA PHE A 122 3.76 1.63 -17.35
C PHE A 122 4.57 0.34 -17.28
N GLN A 123 3.96 -0.82 -17.53
CA GLN A 123 4.67 -2.11 -17.55
C GLN A 123 5.75 -2.18 -18.64
N GLU A 124 5.53 -1.48 -19.77
CA GLU A 124 6.48 -1.43 -20.88
C GLU A 124 7.60 -0.39 -20.67
N GLY A 125 7.29 0.75 -20.05
CA GLY A 125 8.18 1.92 -20.01
C GLY A 125 8.67 2.36 -18.63
N GLY A 126 8.12 1.81 -17.54
CA GLY A 126 8.47 2.17 -16.16
C GLY A 126 8.18 3.63 -15.78
N ASN A 127 7.37 4.36 -16.54
CA ASN A 127 7.11 5.77 -16.29
C ASN A 127 6.18 5.98 -15.10
N ILE A 128 6.75 6.33 -13.94
CA ILE A 128 6.02 6.53 -12.69
C ILE A 128 4.91 7.60 -12.76
N GLN A 129 5.01 8.58 -13.69
CA GLN A 129 3.96 9.60 -13.87
C GLN A 129 2.63 8.99 -14.35
N VAL A 130 2.69 7.84 -15.04
CA VAL A 130 1.50 7.09 -15.45
C VAL A 130 0.71 6.65 -14.22
N LEU A 131 1.39 6.21 -13.16
CA LEU A 131 0.72 5.78 -11.92
C LEU A 131 -0.03 6.95 -11.25
N GLY A 132 0.56 8.14 -11.19
CA GLY A 132 -0.10 9.34 -10.66
C GLY A 132 -1.34 9.75 -11.45
N ASN A 133 -1.27 9.67 -12.78
CA ASN A 133 -2.41 9.96 -13.66
C ASN A 133 -3.53 8.92 -13.49
N VAL A 134 -3.19 7.64 -13.43
CA VAL A 134 -4.16 6.55 -13.22
C VAL A 134 -4.80 6.68 -11.84
N ALA A 135 -4.01 6.91 -10.78
CA ALA A 135 -4.54 7.10 -9.43
C ALA A 135 -5.53 8.28 -9.38
N SER A 136 -5.19 9.40 -10.03
CA SER A 136 -6.07 10.57 -10.11
C SER A 136 -7.40 10.24 -10.82
N LYS A 137 -7.34 9.48 -11.91
CA LYS A 137 -8.55 8.99 -12.61
C LYS A 137 -9.38 8.07 -11.73
N MET A 138 -8.76 7.12 -11.00
CA MET A 138 -9.50 6.21 -10.11
C MET A 138 -10.21 6.96 -8.99
N MET A 139 -9.56 7.97 -8.38
CA MET A 139 -10.19 8.81 -7.35
C MET A 139 -11.34 9.65 -7.92
N TRP A 140 -11.19 10.15 -9.15
CA TRP A 140 -12.28 10.84 -9.84
C TRP A 140 -13.46 9.89 -10.13
N ILE A 141 -13.20 8.66 -10.57
CA ILE A 141 -14.25 7.65 -10.77
C ILE A 141 -14.92 7.33 -9.45
N LEU A 142 -14.18 7.13 -8.37
CA LEU A 142 -14.74 6.84 -7.05
C LEU A 142 -15.56 8.01 -6.48
N ASP A 143 -15.23 9.26 -6.86
CA ASP A 143 -16.08 10.42 -6.54
C ASP A 143 -17.47 10.32 -7.16
N LEU A 144 -17.59 9.72 -8.34
CA LEU A 144 -18.86 9.52 -9.03
C LEU A 144 -19.53 8.19 -8.66
N CYS A 145 -18.72 7.14 -8.56
CA CYS A 145 -19.10 5.73 -8.46
C CYS A 145 -18.33 5.08 -7.30
N PRO A 146 -18.65 5.39 -6.03
CA PRO A 146 -17.92 4.88 -4.87
C PRO A 146 -18.01 3.36 -4.71
N ALA A 147 -19.02 2.75 -5.36
CA ALA A 147 -19.21 1.31 -5.39
C ALA A 147 -18.34 0.59 -6.45
N HIS A 148 -17.43 1.29 -7.13
CA HIS A 148 -16.62 0.69 -8.19
C HIS A 148 -15.39 -0.05 -7.63
N ALA A 149 -15.55 -1.31 -7.23
CA ALA A 149 -14.49 -2.14 -6.65
C ALA A 149 -13.18 -2.19 -7.45
N GLY A 150 -13.27 -2.18 -8.78
CA GLY A 150 -12.09 -2.15 -9.66
C GLY A 150 -11.17 -0.94 -9.45
N CYS A 151 -11.69 0.19 -8.98
CA CYS A 151 -10.87 1.38 -8.72
C CYS A 151 -10.03 1.20 -7.45
N TYR A 152 -10.61 0.63 -6.39
CA TYR A 152 -9.86 0.28 -5.18
C TYR A 152 -8.77 -0.76 -5.47
N TYR A 153 -9.07 -1.73 -6.32
CA TYR A 153 -8.08 -2.71 -6.77
C TYR A 153 -6.91 -2.04 -7.52
N ILE A 154 -7.18 -1.16 -8.49
CA ILE A 154 -6.11 -0.46 -9.23
C ILE A 154 -5.29 0.44 -8.29
N LEU A 155 -5.95 1.14 -7.36
CA LEU A 155 -5.26 1.95 -6.38
C LEU A 155 -4.39 1.10 -5.43
N GLY A 156 -4.92 -0.03 -4.95
CA GLY A 156 -4.15 -1.01 -4.18
C GLY A 156 -2.96 -1.58 -4.98
N PHE A 157 -3.14 -1.85 -6.26
CA PHE A 157 -2.07 -2.28 -7.17
C PHE A 157 -0.97 -1.24 -7.30
N ILE A 158 -1.31 0.04 -7.44
CA ILE A 158 -0.31 1.11 -7.53
C ILE A 158 0.51 1.18 -6.23
N LEU A 159 -0.13 1.10 -5.07
CA LEU A 159 0.56 1.07 -3.78
C LEU A 159 1.44 -0.18 -3.65
N PHE A 160 0.96 -1.34 -4.10
CA PHE A 160 1.73 -2.57 -4.15
C PHE A 160 3.01 -2.42 -5.00
N VAL A 161 2.90 -1.89 -6.22
CA VAL A 161 4.05 -1.63 -7.11
C VAL A 161 5.05 -0.64 -6.49
N LEU A 162 4.56 0.30 -5.69
CA LEU A 162 5.40 1.26 -4.95
C LEU A 162 5.87 0.74 -3.59
N ASN A 163 5.62 -0.53 -3.27
CA ASN A 163 5.99 -1.19 -2.02
C ASN A 163 5.35 -0.58 -0.75
N HIS A 164 4.16 0.01 -0.88
CA HIS A 164 3.32 0.48 0.24
C HIS A 164 2.25 -0.57 0.56
N LEU A 165 2.71 -1.70 1.09
CA LEU A 165 1.92 -2.93 1.22
C LEU A 165 0.76 -2.79 2.23
N GLU A 166 0.99 -2.15 3.36
CA GLU A 166 -0.02 -1.93 4.39
C GLU A 166 -1.14 -1.00 3.89
N GLU A 167 -0.81 0.10 3.24
CA GLU A 167 -1.78 1.02 2.66
C GLU A 167 -2.55 0.36 1.49
N ALA A 168 -1.88 -0.48 0.71
CA ALA A 168 -2.53 -1.29 -0.32
C ALA A 168 -3.62 -2.19 0.29
N LEU A 169 -3.34 -2.88 1.40
CA LEU A 169 -4.33 -3.72 2.09
C LEU A 169 -5.54 -2.93 2.59
N VAL A 170 -5.34 -1.69 3.07
CA VAL A 170 -6.46 -0.84 3.50
C VAL A 170 -7.40 -0.57 2.32
N LEU A 171 -6.87 -0.26 1.14
CA LEU A 171 -7.70 -0.01 -0.05
C LEU A 171 -8.37 -1.26 -0.58
N LEU A 172 -7.68 -2.40 -0.57
CA LEU A 172 -8.24 -3.68 -0.97
C LEU A 172 -9.42 -4.07 -0.06
N GLU A 173 -9.29 -3.87 1.25
CA GLU A 173 -10.37 -4.08 2.21
C GLU A 173 -11.54 -3.11 1.95
N MET A 174 -11.28 -1.83 1.62
CA MET A 174 -12.34 -0.90 1.20
C MET A 174 -13.08 -1.40 -0.05
N GLY A 175 -12.34 -1.87 -1.07
CA GLY A 175 -12.93 -2.43 -2.29
C GLY A 175 -13.75 -3.69 -2.05
N LYS A 176 -13.32 -4.55 -1.11
CA LYS A 176 -14.02 -5.77 -0.70
C LYS A 176 -15.29 -5.50 0.08
N ASN A 177 -15.30 -4.45 0.92
CA ASN A 177 -16.51 -4.01 1.61
C ASN A 177 -17.57 -3.48 0.63
N VAL A 178 -17.14 -3.01 -0.54
CA VAL A 178 -18.00 -2.54 -1.62
C VAL A 178 -18.51 -3.69 -2.49
N ASP A 179 -17.61 -4.58 -2.95
CA ASP A 179 -17.95 -5.76 -3.74
C ASP A 179 -17.13 -6.98 -3.26
N PRO A 180 -17.71 -7.81 -2.36
CA PRO A 180 -17.03 -9.00 -1.85
C PRO A 180 -16.70 -10.05 -2.91
N GLU A 181 -17.38 -10.03 -4.07
CA GLU A 181 -17.24 -11.01 -5.14
C GLU A 181 -16.22 -10.57 -6.20
N PHE A 182 -15.64 -9.36 -6.07
CA PHE A 182 -14.61 -8.87 -6.98
C PHE A 182 -13.29 -9.64 -6.80
N GLY A 183 -13.20 -10.78 -7.48
CA GLY A 183 -12.13 -11.78 -7.34
C GLY A 183 -10.68 -11.27 -7.36
N PRO A 184 -10.28 -10.27 -8.18
CA PRO A 184 -8.90 -9.78 -8.21
C PRO A 184 -8.35 -9.30 -6.87
N ILE A 185 -9.20 -8.73 -6.00
CA ILE A 185 -8.80 -8.23 -4.67
C ILE A 185 -8.25 -9.37 -3.82
N GLY A 186 -8.98 -10.48 -3.69
CA GLY A 186 -8.55 -11.60 -2.84
C GLY A 186 -7.29 -12.33 -3.35
N GLY A 187 -6.95 -12.19 -4.63
CA GLY A 187 -5.66 -12.63 -5.17
C GLY A 187 -4.51 -11.79 -4.63
N MET A 188 -4.64 -10.47 -4.79
CA MET A 188 -3.62 -9.49 -4.38
C MET A 188 -3.44 -9.42 -2.85
N GLU A 189 -4.52 -9.48 -2.08
CA GLU A 189 -4.45 -9.53 -0.61
C GLU A 189 -3.56 -10.69 -0.14
N ARG A 190 -3.72 -11.89 -0.73
CA ARG A 190 -2.90 -13.05 -0.37
C ARG A 190 -1.44 -12.86 -0.74
N GLU A 191 -1.16 -12.29 -1.90
CA GLU A 191 0.21 -12.00 -2.34
C GLU A 191 0.91 -11.01 -1.40
N ILE A 192 0.25 -9.90 -1.06
CA ILE A 192 0.78 -8.91 -0.12
C ILE A 192 1.02 -9.54 1.27
N GLN A 193 0.08 -10.33 1.77
CA GLN A 193 0.22 -11.01 3.07
C GLN A 193 1.39 -12.01 3.08
N ASN A 194 1.63 -12.70 1.97
CA ASN A 194 2.78 -13.60 1.84
C ASN A 194 4.10 -12.81 1.92
N ILE A 195 4.18 -11.67 1.22
CA ILE A 195 5.37 -10.80 1.26
C ILE A 195 5.60 -10.23 2.67
N LEU A 196 4.55 -9.65 3.28
CA LEU A 196 4.62 -9.10 4.63
C LEU A 196 5.00 -10.14 5.69
N SER A 197 4.51 -11.38 5.55
CA SER A 197 4.91 -12.46 6.46
C SER A 197 6.39 -12.84 6.28
N GLY A 198 6.89 -12.85 5.03
CA GLY A 198 8.32 -13.01 4.75
C GLY A 198 9.20 -11.94 5.43
N TYR A 199 8.77 -10.68 5.38
CA TYR A 199 9.47 -9.54 6.00
C TYR A 199 9.48 -9.59 7.53
N ARG A 200 8.30 -9.76 8.13
CA ARG A 200 8.09 -9.68 9.58
C ARG A 200 8.54 -10.95 10.31
N GLY A 201 8.70 -12.04 9.57
CA GLY A 201 8.89 -13.36 10.16
C GLY A 201 7.65 -13.81 10.92
N THR A 202 7.80 -14.92 11.63
CA THR A 202 6.73 -15.52 12.44
C THR A 202 7.26 -15.73 13.87
N LYS A 203 6.51 -16.47 14.69
CA LYS A 203 7.03 -16.86 16.02
C LYS A 203 8.32 -17.70 15.90
N ASP A 204 8.45 -18.45 14.82
CA ASP A 204 9.53 -19.41 14.60
C ASP A 204 10.52 -18.93 13.52
N GLU A 205 10.27 -17.76 12.92
CA GLU A 205 11.13 -17.16 11.88
C GLU A 205 11.52 -15.74 12.28
N ALA A 206 12.81 -15.44 12.27
CA ALA A 206 13.31 -14.11 12.53
C ALA A 206 12.86 -13.12 11.44
N PRO A 207 12.55 -11.86 11.79
CA PRO A 207 12.21 -10.82 10.83
C PRO A 207 13.42 -10.50 9.95
N LEU A 208 13.18 -10.31 8.65
CA LEU A 208 14.16 -9.75 7.72
C LEU A 208 14.15 -8.22 7.74
N MET A 209 13.02 -7.60 8.07
CA MET A 209 12.82 -6.15 8.04
C MET A 209 12.36 -5.59 9.39
N GLU A 210 12.82 -4.39 9.74
CA GLU A 210 12.34 -3.53 10.82
C GLU A 210 11.91 -2.18 10.22
N GLY A 211 10.63 -2.06 9.85
CA GLY A 211 10.14 -0.93 9.05
C GLY A 211 10.70 -0.96 7.63
N GLU A 212 11.22 0.17 7.15
CA GLU A 212 11.81 0.31 5.80
C GLU A 212 13.30 -0.08 5.74
N SER A 213 13.79 -0.86 6.70
CA SER A 213 15.21 -1.23 6.80
C SER A 213 15.38 -2.69 7.15
N LEU A 214 16.49 -3.29 6.74
CA LEU A 214 16.89 -4.62 7.19
C LEU A 214 16.88 -4.70 8.73
N SER A 215 16.37 -5.80 9.27
CA SER A 215 16.33 -6.06 10.71
C SER A 215 17.74 -6.06 11.30
N ARG A 216 17.85 -5.77 12.60
CA ARG A 216 19.15 -5.75 13.27
C ARG A 216 19.87 -7.09 13.19
N GLN A 217 19.11 -8.18 13.27
CA GLN A 217 19.67 -9.52 13.18
C GLN A 217 20.17 -9.83 11.78
N LEU A 218 19.39 -9.54 10.73
CA LEU A 218 19.82 -9.74 9.35
C LEU A 218 21.04 -8.87 9.01
N LYS A 219 21.05 -7.60 9.42
CA LYS A 219 22.24 -6.73 9.27
C LYS A 219 23.47 -7.36 9.91
N ALA A 220 23.37 -7.88 11.13
CA ALA A 220 24.51 -8.51 11.80
C ALA A 220 25.05 -9.72 11.01
N VAL A 221 24.16 -10.57 10.49
CA VAL A 221 24.53 -11.72 9.66
C VAL A 221 25.21 -11.28 8.36
N LEU A 222 24.64 -10.32 7.64
CA LEU A 222 25.20 -9.80 6.40
C LEU A 222 26.57 -9.13 6.60
N LEU A 223 26.76 -8.45 7.72
CA LEU A 223 28.06 -7.87 8.08
C LEU A 223 29.12 -8.94 8.37
N GLU A 224 28.75 -10.03 9.06
CA GLU A 224 29.65 -11.17 9.25
C GLU A 224 30.02 -11.82 7.90
N LEU A 225 29.04 -11.98 7.01
CA LEU A 225 29.27 -12.48 5.65
C LEU A 225 30.23 -11.57 4.88
N PHE A 226 29.95 -10.28 4.84
CA PHE A 226 30.82 -9.30 4.18
C PHE A 226 32.27 -9.42 4.66
N GLN A 227 32.48 -9.42 5.98
CA GLN A 227 33.80 -9.52 6.59
C GLN A 227 34.51 -10.85 6.30
N SER A 228 33.75 -11.91 6.01
CA SER A 228 34.33 -13.20 5.64
C SER A 228 34.93 -13.21 4.23
N PHE A 229 34.43 -12.34 3.34
CA PHE A 229 34.89 -12.20 1.95
C PHE A 229 35.85 -11.02 1.74
N ASP A 230 35.76 -9.95 2.53
CA ASP A 230 36.73 -8.83 2.57
C ASP A 230 38.07 -9.30 3.18
N LYS A 231 38.98 -9.81 2.33
CA LYS A 231 40.20 -10.48 2.80
C LYS A 231 41.26 -9.50 3.26
N ASP A 232 41.34 -8.33 2.62
CA ASP A 232 42.29 -7.28 2.99
C ASP A 232 41.75 -6.27 4.00
N ARG A 233 40.47 -6.37 4.36
CA ARG A 233 39.80 -5.59 5.42
C ARG A 233 39.82 -4.09 5.14
N ASP A 234 39.68 -3.73 3.87
CA ASP A 234 39.63 -2.34 3.44
C ASP A 234 38.21 -1.74 3.53
N GLY A 235 37.21 -2.56 3.90
CA GLY A 235 35.81 -2.16 4.01
C GLY A 235 35.06 -2.16 2.68
N ALA A 236 35.65 -2.73 1.62
CA ALA A 236 35.04 -2.90 0.30
C ALA A 236 35.37 -4.27 -0.30
N LEU A 237 34.43 -4.85 -1.06
CA LEU A 237 34.69 -6.06 -1.83
C LEU A 237 35.23 -5.66 -3.20
N ARG A 238 36.54 -5.90 -3.42
CA ARG A 238 37.13 -5.78 -4.75
C ARG A 238 36.57 -6.85 -5.70
N PRO A 239 36.78 -6.74 -7.02
CA PRO A 239 36.17 -7.65 -8.00
C PRO A 239 36.40 -9.13 -7.71
N GLU A 240 37.60 -9.53 -7.27
CA GLU A 240 37.92 -10.93 -6.96
C GLU A 240 37.17 -11.46 -5.72
N GLU A 241 36.92 -10.60 -4.73
CA GLU A 241 36.22 -10.97 -3.50
C GLU A 241 34.71 -11.02 -3.71
N LEU A 242 34.18 -10.07 -4.49
CA LEU A 242 32.78 -10.05 -4.90
C LEU A 242 32.46 -11.23 -5.84
N ASP A 243 33.36 -11.58 -6.76
CA ASP A 243 33.25 -12.79 -7.59
C ASP A 243 33.22 -14.06 -6.72
N ALA A 244 34.13 -14.18 -5.76
CA ALA A 244 34.15 -15.31 -4.83
C ALA A 244 32.87 -15.42 -3.99
N PHE A 245 32.32 -14.29 -3.54
CA PHE A 245 31.05 -14.23 -2.84
C PHE A 245 29.88 -14.70 -3.72
N ILE A 246 29.76 -14.17 -4.94
CA ILE A 246 28.67 -14.53 -5.86
C ILE A 246 28.78 -16.00 -6.28
N TYR A 247 30.00 -16.48 -6.55
CA TYR A 247 30.24 -17.88 -6.84
C TYR A 247 29.86 -18.80 -5.66
N ALA A 248 30.17 -18.40 -4.42
CA ALA A 248 29.77 -19.16 -3.24
C ALA A 248 28.24 -19.20 -3.07
N THR A 249 27.53 -18.11 -3.40
CA THR A 249 26.07 -18.01 -3.26
C THR A 249 25.34 -18.79 -4.36
N ASN A 250 25.72 -18.58 -5.62
CA ASN A 250 24.93 -19.00 -6.78
C ASN A 250 25.66 -20.04 -7.68
N GLY A 251 26.91 -20.39 -7.37
CA GLY A 251 27.72 -21.34 -8.15
C GLY A 251 28.18 -20.82 -9.52
N LEU A 252 27.98 -19.53 -9.81
CA LEU A 252 28.29 -18.91 -11.10
C LEU A 252 29.23 -17.72 -10.93
N HIS A 253 30.21 -17.63 -11.82
CA HIS A 253 31.06 -16.45 -11.93
C HIS A 253 30.35 -15.36 -12.74
N PRO A 254 30.03 -14.20 -12.15
CA PRO A 254 29.44 -13.09 -12.87
C PRO A 254 30.43 -12.49 -13.88
N PRO A 255 29.94 -11.92 -14.99
CA PRO A 255 30.81 -11.22 -15.93
C PRO A 255 31.36 -9.93 -15.30
N GLU A 256 32.62 -9.58 -15.60
CA GLU A 256 33.31 -8.42 -15.01
C GLU A 256 32.54 -7.08 -15.08
N PRO A 257 31.78 -6.75 -16.15
CA PRO A 257 30.94 -5.56 -16.17
C PRO A 257 29.87 -5.53 -15.08
N PHE A 258 29.31 -6.69 -14.70
CA PHE A 258 28.32 -6.81 -13.63
C PHE A 258 28.91 -6.44 -12.28
N LEU A 259 30.13 -6.91 -11.97
CA LEU A 259 30.84 -6.61 -10.72
C LEU A 259 31.07 -5.10 -10.55
N ARG A 260 31.42 -4.40 -11.64
CA ARG A 260 31.55 -2.92 -11.62
C ARG A 260 30.21 -2.21 -11.45
N GLN A 261 29.15 -2.73 -12.07
CA GLN A 261 27.81 -2.14 -11.96
C GLN A 261 27.25 -2.24 -10.54
N MET A 262 27.59 -3.29 -9.78
CA MET A 262 27.16 -3.43 -8.38
C MET A 262 27.61 -2.24 -7.52
N GLY A 263 28.90 -1.87 -7.56
CA GLY A 263 29.42 -0.71 -6.82
C GLY A 263 28.84 0.63 -7.30
N GLN A 264 28.49 0.75 -8.59
CA GLN A 264 27.84 1.95 -9.13
C GLN A 264 26.39 2.08 -8.69
N LYS A 265 25.66 0.97 -8.64
CA LYS A 265 24.23 0.95 -8.29
C LYS A 265 24.02 1.13 -6.79
N PHE A 266 24.79 0.41 -5.97
CA PHE A 266 24.51 0.31 -4.53
C PHE A 266 25.45 1.13 -3.65
N GLY A 267 26.60 1.55 -4.15
CA GLY A 267 27.57 2.34 -3.42
C GLY A 267 28.98 1.75 -3.51
N SER A 268 29.95 2.63 -3.70
CA SER A 268 31.35 2.23 -3.87
C SER A 268 32.35 3.17 -3.20
N ASN A 269 33.54 2.64 -2.94
CA ASN A 269 34.69 3.43 -2.49
C ASN A 269 35.32 4.22 -3.68
N ALA A 270 36.43 4.91 -3.43
CA ALA A 270 37.13 5.71 -4.45
C ALA A 270 37.64 4.88 -5.65
N GLN A 271 37.76 3.56 -5.47
CA GLN A 271 38.21 2.59 -6.48
C GLN A 271 37.04 1.96 -7.25
N GLY A 272 35.78 2.28 -6.89
CA GLY A 272 34.59 1.72 -7.50
C GLY A 272 34.19 0.34 -6.96
N TRP A 273 34.77 -0.10 -5.85
CA TRP A 273 34.50 -1.39 -5.22
C TRP A 273 33.31 -1.30 -4.26
N LEU A 274 32.52 -2.38 -4.16
CA LEU A 274 31.28 -2.40 -3.39
C LEU A 274 31.58 -2.26 -1.89
N THR A 275 31.11 -1.19 -1.26
CA THR A 275 31.32 -0.98 0.18
C THR A 275 30.39 -1.84 1.02
N GLN A 276 30.69 -1.95 2.31
CA GLN A 276 29.79 -2.59 3.28
C GLN A 276 28.36 -2.03 3.23
N ASP A 277 28.21 -0.70 3.16
CA ASP A 277 26.89 -0.06 3.07
C ASP A 277 26.20 -0.39 1.74
N GLY A 278 26.95 -0.44 0.64
CA GLY A 278 26.42 -0.87 -0.65
C GLY A 278 25.99 -2.33 -0.66
N PHE A 279 26.72 -3.22 0.03
CA PHE A 279 26.34 -4.62 0.21
C PHE A 279 25.03 -4.76 0.99
N LEU A 280 24.85 -3.99 2.07
CA LEU A 280 23.56 -3.93 2.78
C LEU A 280 22.46 -3.34 1.91
N GLY A 281 22.76 -2.34 1.08
CA GLY A 281 21.81 -1.76 0.12
C GLY A 281 21.35 -2.77 -0.94
N PHE A 282 22.26 -3.59 -1.45
CA PHE A 282 21.94 -4.70 -2.35
C PHE A 282 20.98 -5.69 -1.70
N TYR A 283 21.29 -6.16 -0.50
CA TYR A 283 20.41 -7.10 0.22
C TYR A 283 19.09 -6.48 0.65
N LEU A 284 19.05 -5.17 0.90
CA LEU A 284 17.79 -4.45 1.13
C LEU A 284 16.91 -4.50 -0.12
N GLU A 285 17.46 -4.17 -1.29
CA GLU A 285 16.69 -4.24 -2.55
C GLU A 285 16.21 -5.66 -2.85
N GLN A 286 17.08 -6.67 -2.69
CA GLN A 286 16.72 -8.08 -2.87
C GLN A 286 15.67 -8.54 -1.86
N THR A 287 15.78 -8.16 -0.58
CA THR A 287 14.80 -8.53 0.45
C THR A 287 13.44 -7.91 0.17
N LEU A 288 13.41 -6.68 -0.36
CA LEU A 288 12.17 -6.02 -0.75
C LEU A 288 11.51 -6.70 -1.97
N ASP A 289 12.29 -7.19 -2.93
CA ASP A 289 11.77 -7.88 -4.12
C ASP A 289 11.35 -9.34 -3.81
N ASP A 290 12.27 -10.14 -3.27
CA ASP A 290 12.03 -11.53 -2.86
C ASP A 290 12.69 -11.85 -1.51
N PRO A 291 11.94 -11.80 -0.40
CA PRO A 291 12.47 -12.16 0.91
C PRO A 291 12.88 -13.64 1.00
N SER A 292 12.33 -14.52 0.15
CA SER A 292 12.69 -15.94 0.13
C SER A 292 14.08 -16.15 -0.46
N GLU A 293 14.44 -15.40 -1.51
CA GLU A 293 15.78 -15.41 -2.10
C GLU A 293 16.84 -15.05 -1.05
N THR A 294 16.59 -13.98 -0.29
CA THR A 294 17.47 -13.58 0.81
C THR A 294 17.68 -14.71 1.82
N ARG A 295 16.61 -15.39 2.25
CA ARG A 295 16.73 -16.53 3.19
C ARG A 295 17.53 -17.69 2.61
N ASN A 296 17.34 -17.98 1.32
CA ASN A 296 18.06 -19.05 0.63
C ASN A 296 19.57 -18.75 0.54
N ASP A 297 19.94 -17.52 0.18
CA ASP A 297 21.34 -17.09 0.14
C ASP A 297 22.03 -17.30 1.48
N LEU A 298 21.39 -16.87 2.58
CA LEU A 298 21.92 -17.06 3.93
C LEU A 298 22.09 -18.55 4.26
N GLY A 299 21.15 -19.37 3.79
CA GLY A 299 21.21 -20.83 3.88
C GLY A 299 22.46 -21.43 3.24
N VAL A 300 22.85 -20.93 2.07
CA VAL A 300 24.05 -21.36 1.33
C VAL A 300 25.33 -21.02 2.12
N HIS A 301 25.34 -19.88 2.83
CA HIS A 301 26.48 -19.46 3.66
C HIS A 301 26.47 -20.03 5.08
N GLY A 302 25.70 -21.09 5.34
CA GLY A 302 25.74 -21.82 6.60
C GLY A 302 24.89 -21.21 7.72
N TYR A 303 23.97 -20.31 7.40
CA TYR A 303 22.97 -19.84 8.36
C TYR A 303 21.69 -20.68 8.24
N ASP A 304 20.92 -20.72 9.32
CA ASP A 304 19.56 -21.22 9.29
C ASP A 304 18.64 -20.17 8.63
N PRO A 305 17.99 -20.47 7.50
CA PRO A 305 17.19 -19.50 6.75
C PRO A 305 16.06 -18.83 7.55
N TYR A 306 15.60 -19.47 8.62
CA TYR A 306 14.45 -19.03 9.40
C TYR A 306 14.90 -18.26 10.64
N SER A 307 15.78 -18.84 11.46
CA SER A 307 16.25 -18.22 12.71
C SER A 307 17.41 -17.25 12.54
N LEU A 308 18.06 -17.23 11.35
CA LEU A 308 19.25 -16.45 11.04
C LEU A 308 20.46 -16.75 11.94
N ASN A 309 20.44 -17.88 12.64
CA ASN A 309 21.56 -18.34 13.45
C ASN A 309 22.50 -19.18 12.59
N LYS A 310 23.81 -19.10 12.87
CA LYS A 310 24.80 -19.96 12.19
C LYS A 310 24.52 -21.42 12.55
N LYS A 311 24.44 -22.30 11.54
CA LYS A 311 24.32 -23.74 11.77
C LYS A 311 25.61 -24.20 12.44
N MET A 312 25.50 -24.85 13.60
CA MET A 312 26.65 -25.50 14.21
C MET A 312 27.06 -26.66 13.28
N GLU A 313 28.34 -26.71 12.90
CA GLU A 313 28.90 -27.87 12.20
C GLU A 313 28.73 -29.11 13.09
N GLU A 314 28.04 -30.13 12.58
CA GLU A 314 28.02 -31.48 13.17
C GLU A 314 29.33 -32.23 12.90
#